data_AF-A0A835T5F2-F1
#
_entry.id   AF-A0A835T5F2-F1
#
_cell.length_a   1.000
_cell.length_b   1.000
_cell.length_c   1.000
_cell.angle_alpha   90.00
_cell.angle_beta   90.00
_cell.angle_gamma   90.00
#
_symmetry.space_group_name_H-M   'P 1'
#
loop_
_entity.id
_entity.type
_entity.pdbx_description
1 polymer ?
#
loop_
_entity_poly.entity_id
_entity_poly.type
_entity_poly.pdbx_seq_one_letter_code
_entity_poly.pdbx_strand_id
1 'polypeptide(L)'
;MQCASRGVAGASQSTSAHARVRGQHGGVLAPLPVVGAPAASMTPVTHAAPTHDGCRAPRQAVLAAAKAKSGGGAAAAKGFGAAKAPATGKDTCACGSKIVYRECCEPYHSGAAVPPDVEAALRARFCGFVKGRVPYLLSTFHPHYHAFKYGTEAGGAAKQLERDLETATSRFKYSGLKVLEAAPGAHPDEAFITFRYNSVAKTRAVRPTGDSFVAETNFDGSAKVSTTIERSRFLRDAASGGQWLFADYTLIDYPTWMEEAKQAELRARGEAGAGAAAAAAGASA
;
A
#
# COMPACT_ATOMS: atom_id res chain seq x y z
N MET A 1 -46.18 63.14 12.72
CA MET A 1 -47.29 62.67 11.87
C MET A 1 -47.43 61.17 12.07
N GLN A 2 -48.54 60.79 12.71
CA GLN A 2 -48.82 59.49 13.32
C GLN A 2 -49.23 58.38 12.33
N CYS A 3 -48.88 57.15 12.71
CA CYS A 3 -49.70 55.92 12.79
C CYS A 3 -50.93 55.66 11.88
N ALA A 4 -50.96 54.40 11.42
CA ALA A 4 -52.12 53.50 11.23
C ALA A 4 -53.05 53.83 10.02
N SER A 5 -53.76 52.93 9.34
CA SER A 5 -54.31 51.60 9.64
C SER A 5 -54.95 50.97 8.37
N ARG A 6 -55.20 49.64 8.41
CA ARG A 6 -56.32 48.84 7.79
C ARG A 6 -56.49 48.83 6.25
N GLY A 7 -56.55 47.66 5.57
CA GLY A 7 -57.69 46.73 5.40
C GLY A 7 -58.52 47.13 4.15
N VAL A 8 -59.03 46.33 3.20
CA VAL A 8 -59.64 44.98 3.21
C VAL A 8 -59.84 44.47 1.75
N ALA A 9 -59.83 43.13 1.57
CA ALA A 9 -60.61 42.25 0.67
C ALA A 9 -60.82 42.48 -0.86
N GLY A 10 -60.57 41.40 -1.63
CA GLY A 10 -61.14 41.10 -2.94
C GLY A 10 -60.83 39.65 -3.36
N ALA A 11 -61.84 38.78 -3.36
CA ALA A 11 -61.74 37.32 -3.51
C ALA A 11 -61.76 36.84 -4.98
N SER A 12 -61.17 35.67 -5.24
CA SER A 12 -61.78 34.67 -6.13
C SER A 12 -61.25 33.27 -5.80
N GLN A 13 -62.18 32.36 -5.54
CA GLN A 13 -61.99 30.94 -5.25
C GLN A 13 -62.25 30.12 -6.52
N SER A 14 -61.70 28.91 -6.62
CA SER A 14 -62.45 27.65 -6.87
C SER A 14 -61.49 26.53 -7.34
N THR A 15 -61.14 25.59 -6.43
CA THR A 15 -61.49 24.14 -6.39
C THR A 15 -60.78 23.28 -7.46
N SER A 16 -59.86 22.35 -7.14
CA SER A 16 -59.91 21.08 -6.36
C SER A 16 -60.72 19.96 -7.02
N ALA A 17 -60.08 18.86 -7.45
CA ALA A 17 -60.18 17.55 -6.79
C ALA A 17 -59.67 16.36 -7.63
N HIS A 18 -59.14 15.38 -6.91
CA HIS A 18 -58.59 14.07 -7.26
C HIS A 18 -59.55 13.09 -7.95
N ALA A 19 -58.99 12.10 -8.68
CA ALA A 19 -59.47 10.70 -8.62
C ALA A 19 -58.40 9.67 -9.02
N ARG A 20 -58.20 8.67 -8.15
CA ARG A 20 -57.54 7.37 -8.42
C ARG A 20 -58.54 6.43 -9.10
N VAL A 21 -58.08 5.60 -10.04
CA VAL A 21 -58.74 4.31 -10.35
C VAL A 21 -57.70 3.21 -10.55
N ARG A 22 -58.00 2.05 -9.95
CA ARG A 22 -57.28 0.78 -9.99
C ARG A 22 -58.07 -0.16 -10.91
N GLY A 23 -57.41 -0.97 -11.74
CA GLY A 23 -58.08 -2.02 -12.51
C GLY A 23 -57.08 -2.94 -13.24
N GLN A 24 -57.00 -4.19 -12.79
CA GLN A 24 -56.30 -5.32 -13.41
C GLN A 24 -57.07 -5.80 -14.65
N HIS A 25 -56.38 -6.33 -15.67
CA HIS A 25 -56.74 -7.58 -16.37
C HIS A 25 -55.51 -8.11 -17.14
N GLY A 26 -55.34 -9.44 -17.11
CA GLY A 26 -54.17 -10.16 -17.61
C GLY A 26 -54.05 -10.19 -19.14
N GLY A 27 -52.81 -10.44 -19.57
CA GLY A 27 -52.44 -10.71 -20.96
C GLY A 27 -51.19 -11.58 -20.98
N VAL A 28 -51.32 -12.71 -21.67
CA VAL A 28 -50.40 -13.84 -21.75
C VAL A 28 -49.06 -13.47 -22.41
N LEU A 29 -48.01 -14.15 -21.94
CA LEU A 29 -46.64 -14.14 -22.44
C LEU A 29 -46.55 -14.43 -23.95
N ALA A 30 -45.79 -13.62 -24.69
CA ALA A 30 -45.23 -13.98 -25.99
C ALA A 30 -43.70 -13.83 -25.93
N PRO A 31 -42.92 -14.89 -26.19
CA PRO A 31 -41.46 -14.80 -26.25
C PRO A 31 -41.00 -14.09 -27.52
N LEU A 32 -40.06 -13.17 -27.36
CA LEU A 32 -39.34 -12.52 -28.46
C LEU A 32 -38.51 -13.56 -29.25
N PRO A 33 -38.40 -13.44 -30.58
CA PRO A 33 -37.65 -14.39 -31.39
C PRO A 33 -36.15 -14.32 -31.10
N VAL A 34 -35.57 -15.46 -30.71
CA VAL A 34 -34.14 -15.72 -30.74
C VAL A 34 -33.71 -15.76 -32.21
N VAL A 35 -33.04 -14.70 -32.66
CA VAL A 35 -32.37 -14.69 -33.95
C VAL A 35 -31.09 -15.50 -33.80
N GLY A 36 -31.05 -16.67 -34.43
CA GLY A 36 -29.90 -17.57 -34.44
C GLY A 36 -28.70 -16.92 -35.11
N ALA A 37 -27.58 -16.83 -34.38
CA ALA A 37 -26.29 -16.53 -34.95
C ALA A 37 -25.84 -17.68 -35.87
N PRO A 38 -25.35 -17.42 -37.09
CA PRO A 38 -24.76 -18.47 -37.91
C PRO A 38 -23.44 -18.94 -37.29
N ALA A 39 -23.26 -20.26 -37.23
CA ALA A 39 -22.01 -20.90 -36.88
C ALA A 39 -20.92 -20.50 -37.88
N ALA A 40 -19.94 -19.72 -37.43
CA ALA A 40 -18.74 -19.46 -38.20
C ALA A 40 -17.89 -20.74 -38.21
N SER A 41 -17.73 -21.33 -39.40
CA SER A 41 -16.78 -22.40 -39.67
C SER A 41 -15.36 -21.95 -39.33
N MET A 42 -14.71 -22.67 -38.42
CA MET A 42 -13.28 -22.53 -38.19
C MET A 42 -12.53 -23.18 -39.35
N THR A 43 -11.90 -22.37 -40.19
CA THR A 43 -10.83 -22.83 -41.09
C THR A 43 -9.49 -22.69 -40.35
N PRO A 44 -8.61 -23.70 -40.38
CA PRO A 44 -7.27 -23.56 -39.83
C PRO A 44 -6.44 -22.67 -40.76
N VAL A 45 -6.14 -21.44 -40.33
CA VAL A 45 -5.15 -20.59 -41.00
C VAL A 45 -3.76 -21.05 -40.57
N THR A 46 -3.10 -21.81 -41.46
CA THR A 46 -1.67 -22.08 -41.38
C THR A 46 -0.89 -20.77 -41.53
N HIS A 47 -0.40 -20.22 -40.42
CA HIS A 47 0.59 -19.14 -40.47
C HIS A 47 1.98 -19.76 -40.63
N ALA A 48 2.57 -19.58 -41.81
CA ALA A 48 3.99 -19.74 -42.02
C ALA A 48 4.74 -18.68 -41.20
N ALA A 49 5.78 -19.12 -40.49
CA ALA A 49 6.61 -18.30 -39.63
C ALA A 49 7.40 -17.24 -40.43
N PRO A 50 7.48 -15.98 -39.95
CA PRO A 50 8.53 -15.08 -40.39
C PRO A 50 9.86 -15.50 -39.74
N THR A 51 10.86 -15.73 -40.59
CA THR A 51 12.27 -15.93 -40.20
C THR A 51 12.80 -14.63 -39.59
N HIS A 52 13.05 -14.64 -38.28
CA HIS A 52 13.84 -13.61 -37.62
C HIS A 52 15.31 -13.84 -37.94
N ASP A 53 15.90 -12.92 -38.69
CA ASP A 53 17.34 -12.79 -38.85
C ASP A 53 17.81 -11.55 -38.05
N GLY A 54 18.88 -11.75 -37.27
CA GLY A 54 19.71 -10.68 -36.73
C GLY A 54 19.19 -9.89 -35.52
N CYS A 55 19.46 -10.37 -34.31
CA CYS A 55 20.57 -9.81 -33.51
C CYS A 55 20.71 -10.50 -32.14
N ARG A 56 21.93 -10.96 -31.93
CA ARG A 56 22.47 -11.76 -30.84
C ARG A 56 22.61 -10.93 -29.56
N ALA A 57 21.97 -11.37 -28.47
CA ALA A 57 22.33 -10.99 -27.10
C ALA A 57 22.59 -12.27 -26.28
N PRO A 58 23.71 -12.38 -25.55
CA PRO A 58 24.04 -13.60 -24.83
C PRO A 58 23.18 -13.77 -23.57
N ARG A 59 22.69 -15.00 -23.39
CA ARG A 59 22.09 -15.52 -22.16
C ARG A 59 23.13 -15.61 -21.03
N GLN A 60 22.58 -15.62 -19.81
CA GLN A 60 23.01 -16.26 -18.56
C GLN A 60 23.25 -15.26 -17.43
N ALA A 61 22.30 -15.14 -16.51
CA ALA A 61 22.13 -16.00 -15.33
C ALA A 61 23.20 -15.71 -14.28
N VAL A 62 22.91 -14.76 -13.38
CA VAL A 62 23.68 -14.58 -12.15
C VAL A 62 23.06 -15.48 -11.08
N LEU A 63 23.42 -16.76 -11.15
CA LEU A 63 23.49 -17.63 -9.98
C LEU A 63 24.95 -17.62 -9.51
N ALA A 64 25.12 -17.38 -8.21
CA ALA A 64 26.23 -17.83 -7.37
C ALA A 64 27.67 -17.62 -7.90
N ALA A 65 28.33 -16.58 -7.38
CA ALA A 65 29.78 -16.50 -7.37
C ALA A 65 30.31 -16.62 -5.92
N ALA A 66 30.66 -17.84 -5.51
CA ALA A 66 31.57 -18.09 -4.40
C ALA A 66 32.24 -19.48 -4.53
N LYS A 67 33.18 -19.60 -5.48
CA LYS A 67 34.32 -20.55 -5.35
C LYS A 67 35.38 -20.23 -6.41
N ALA A 68 36.37 -19.44 -6.03
CA ALA A 68 37.65 -19.34 -6.75
C ALA A 68 38.66 -20.28 -6.08
N LYS A 69 39.34 -21.08 -6.90
CA LYS A 69 40.43 -21.97 -6.50
C LYS A 69 41.66 -21.16 -6.07
N SER A 70 42.36 -21.76 -5.12
CA SER A 70 43.70 -21.49 -4.61
C SER A 70 44.77 -21.29 -5.69
N GLY A 71 45.58 -20.25 -5.52
CA GLY A 71 46.89 -20.09 -6.13
C GLY A 71 47.70 -19.11 -5.27
N GLY A 72 48.72 -19.64 -4.58
CA GLY A 72 49.43 -18.94 -3.51
C GLY A 72 50.39 -17.85 -3.99
N GLY A 73 50.59 -16.87 -3.09
CA GLY A 73 51.59 -15.82 -3.19
C GLY A 73 51.54 -14.99 -1.91
N ALA A 74 52.30 -15.41 -0.89
CA ALA A 74 52.40 -14.71 0.37
C ALA A 74 53.31 -13.48 0.24
N ALA A 75 52.80 -12.31 0.60
CA ALA A 75 53.60 -11.20 1.10
C ALA A 75 52.74 -10.38 2.08
N ALA A 76 53.28 -10.18 3.27
CA ALA A 76 52.62 -9.59 4.42
C ALA A 76 52.19 -8.13 4.16
N ALA A 77 50.91 -7.84 4.42
CA ALA A 77 50.42 -6.47 4.55
C ALA A 77 49.54 -6.33 5.80
N LYS A 78 49.84 -5.29 6.56
CA LYS A 78 49.28 -4.84 7.83
C LYS A 78 47.73 -4.92 7.85
N GLY A 79 47.18 -5.56 8.88
CA GLY A 79 45.73 -5.74 9.03
C GLY A 79 44.97 -4.43 9.20
N PHE A 80 43.93 -4.24 8.38
CA PHE A 80 42.85 -3.29 8.60
C PHE A 80 41.53 -4.05 8.70
N GLY A 81 40.92 -3.98 9.90
CA GLY A 81 39.49 -4.15 10.14
C GLY A 81 38.89 -5.52 9.83
N ALA A 82 38.75 -6.35 10.87
CA ALA A 82 37.79 -7.46 10.86
C ALA A 82 36.40 -6.94 10.46
N ALA A 83 35.75 -7.60 9.50
CA ALA A 83 34.36 -7.32 9.14
C ALA A 83 33.48 -7.48 10.40
N LYS A 84 32.96 -6.35 10.89
CA LYS A 84 32.06 -6.31 12.04
C LYS A 84 30.75 -7.01 11.66
N ALA A 85 30.35 -8.03 12.42
CA ALA A 85 29.03 -8.64 12.32
C ALA A 85 27.93 -7.55 12.36
N PRO A 86 26.82 -7.71 11.62
CA PRO A 86 25.83 -6.64 11.47
C PRO A 86 25.20 -6.32 12.83
N ALA A 87 25.36 -5.06 13.26
CA ALA A 87 24.74 -4.54 14.46
C ALA A 87 23.22 -4.50 14.26
N THR A 88 22.49 -5.31 15.03
CA THR A 88 21.06 -5.16 15.20
C THR A 88 20.78 -3.84 15.92
N GLY A 89 19.97 -2.96 15.33
CA GLY A 89 19.21 -2.00 16.14
C GLY A 89 18.85 -0.64 15.56
N LYS A 90 19.60 -0.06 14.60
CA LYS A 90 19.25 1.29 14.05
C LYS A 90 19.43 1.44 12.54
N ASP A 91 20.30 0.63 11.92
CA ASP A 91 20.62 0.77 10.50
C ASP A 91 19.85 -0.21 9.60
N THR A 92 19.10 -1.14 10.19
CA THR A 92 18.29 -2.09 9.42
C THR A 92 17.08 -1.41 8.79
N CYS A 93 16.72 -1.89 7.61
CA CYS A 93 15.62 -1.38 6.83
C CYS A 93 14.29 -1.67 7.54
N ALA A 94 13.41 -0.65 7.60
CA ALA A 94 12.11 -0.76 8.26
C ALA A 94 11.13 -1.69 7.54
N CYS A 95 11.45 -2.15 6.31
CA CYS A 95 10.62 -3.07 5.54
C CYS A 95 10.63 -4.53 6.03
N GLY A 96 11.34 -4.82 7.13
CA GLY A 96 11.41 -6.16 7.71
C GLY A 96 12.35 -7.12 6.98
N SER A 97 13.18 -6.66 6.03
CA SER A 97 14.19 -7.49 5.35
C SER A 97 15.37 -7.90 6.25
N LYS A 98 15.57 -7.19 7.37
CA LYS A 98 16.74 -7.29 8.26
C LYS A 98 18.08 -6.88 7.61
N ILE A 99 18.06 -6.42 6.36
CA ILE A 99 19.21 -5.85 5.63
C ILE A 99 19.35 -4.37 6.03
N VAL A 100 20.56 -3.81 5.97
CA VAL A 100 20.76 -2.36 6.19
C VAL A 100 20.04 -1.52 5.13
N TYR A 101 19.51 -0.37 5.53
CA TYR A 101 18.68 0.47 4.63
C TYR A 101 19.37 0.81 3.31
N ARG A 102 20.69 1.11 3.37
CA ARG A 102 21.50 1.52 2.21
C ARG A 102 21.60 0.45 1.12
N GLU A 103 21.54 -0.82 1.53
CA GLU A 103 21.60 -1.98 0.63
C GLU A 103 20.21 -2.55 0.30
N CYS A 104 19.16 -1.95 0.87
CA CYS A 104 17.80 -2.47 0.76
C CYS A 104 16.88 -1.50 0.01
N CYS A 105 16.27 -0.53 0.70
CA CYS A 105 15.29 0.37 0.06
C CYS A 105 15.87 1.70 -0.41
N GLU A 106 17.09 2.06 0.01
CA GLU A 106 17.73 3.30 -0.45
C GLU A 106 17.97 3.36 -1.97
N PRO A 107 18.43 2.29 -2.65
CA PRO A 107 18.62 2.32 -4.09
C PRO A 107 17.31 2.62 -4.85
N TYR A 108 16.17 2.14 -4.34
CA TYR A 108 14.86 2.43 -4.92
C TYR A 108 14.43 3.88 -4.68
N HIS A 109 14.65 4.40 -3.47
CA HIS A 109 14.29 5.78 -3.12
C HIS A 109 15.15 6.83 -3.83
N SER A 110 16.38 6.47 -4.20
CA SER A 110 17.32 7.34 -4.93
C SER A 110 17.20 7.21 -6.45
N GLY A 111 16.41 6.25 -6.94
CA GLY A 111 16.29 5.96 -8.37
C GLY A 111 17.48 5.19 -8.97
N ALA A 112 18.42 4.71 -8.14
CA ALA A 112 19.55 3.90 -8.57
C ALA A 112 19.14 2.47 -8.97
N ALA A 113 17.98 2.00 -8.50
CA ALA A 113 17.40 0.72 -8.88
C ALA A 113 15.86 0.81 -8.92
N VAL A 114 15.25 -0.15 -9.61
CA VAL A 114 13.80 -0.37 -9.62
C VAL A 114 13.49 -1.62 -8.81
N PRO A 115 12.44 -1.63 -7.95
CA PRO A 115 12.00 -2.84 -7.28
C PRO A 115 11.69 -3.97 -8.29
N PRO A 116 12.34 -5.15 -8.17
CA PRO A 116 12.24 -6.21 -9.19
C PRO A 116 10.86 -6.90 -9.22
N ASP A 117 10.16 -6.90 -8.09
CA ASP A 117 8.87 -7.55 -7.91
C ASP A 117 7.92 -6.69 -7.04
N VAL A 118 6.66 -7.13 -6.94
CA VAL A 118 5.61 -6.43 -6.21
C VAL A 118 5.90 -6.35 -4.70
N GLU A 119 6.55 -7.37 -4.14
CA GLU A 119 6.88 -7.38 -2.70
C GLU A 119 7.97 -6.36 -2.38
N ALA A 120 9.02 -6.29 -3.22
CA ALA A 120 10.04 -5.27 -3.14
C ALA A 120 9.45 -3.86 -3.32
N ALA A 121 8.49 -3.69 -4.23
CA ALA A 121 7.78 -2.42 -4.43
C ALA A 121 6.98 -2.01 -3.18
N LEU A 122 6.22 -2.94 -2.59
CA LEU A 122 5.53 -2.71 -1.32
C LEU A 122 6.51 -2.33 -0.20
N ARG A 123 7.58 -3.11 -0.03
CA ARG A 123 8.60 -2.91 1.02
C ARG A 123 9.27 -1.54 0.89
N ALA A 124 9.60 -1.15 -0.33
CA ALA A 124 10.17 0.16 -0.63
C ALA A 124 9.17 1.28 -0.31
N ARG A 125 7.91 1.17 -0.77
CA ARG A 125 6.84 2.13 -0.42
C ARG A 125 6.65 2.28 1.08
N PHE A 126 6.59 1.17 1.83
CA PHE A 126 6.50 1.21 3.29
C PHE A 126 7.68 1.98 3.92
N CYS A 127 8.91 1.72 3.48
CA CYS A 127 10.07 2.49 3.94
C CYS A 127 10.02 3.96 3.52
N GLY A 128 9.44 4.26 2.36
CA GLY A 128 9.15 5.61 1.92
C GLY A 128 8.27 6.35 2.93
N PHE A 129 7.22 5.71 3.43
CA PHE A 129 6.38 6.26 4.50
C PHE A 129 7.15 6.46 5.81
N VAL A 130 7.92 5.46 6.25
CA VAL A 130 8.71 5.54 7.50
C VAL A 130 9.74 6.67 7.44
N LYS A 131 10.36 6.91 6.28
CA LYS A 131 11.44 7.89 6.10
C LYS A 131 10.98 9.23 5.52
N GLY A 132 9.68 9.41 5.26
CA GLY A 132 9.14 10.64 4.67
C GLY A 132 9.64 10.94 3.26
N ARG A 133 9.83 9.91 2.42
CA ARG A 133 10.27 10.06 1.03
C ARG A 133 9.08 10.37 0.10
N VAL A 134 8.44 11.52 0.30
CA VAL A 134 7.24 11.93 -0.46
C VAL A 134 7.46 11.91 -1.98
N PRO A 135 8.58 12.42 -2.54
CA PRO A 135 8.80 12.36 -3.98
C PRO A 135 8.80 10.93 -4.56
N TYR A 136 9.42 9.98 -3.84
CA TYR A 136 9.42 8.57 -4.21
C TYR A 136 8.03 7.94 -4.09
N LEU A 137 7.28 8.29 -3.04
CA LEU A 137 5.91 7.80 -2.88
C LEU A 137 5.02 8.28 -4.03
N LEU A 138 5.09 9.56 -4.38
CA LEU A 138 4.36 10.16 -5.51
C LEU A 138 4.66 9.45 -6.83
N SER A 139 5.94 9.16 -7.11
CA SER A 139 6.34 8.50 -8.35
C SER A 139 5.95 7.02 -8.43
N THR A 140 5.42 6.42 -7.36
CA THR A 140 5.07 5.00 -7.29
C THR A 140 3.56 4.74 -7.15
N PHE A 141 2.73 5.75 -7.40
CA PHE A 141 1.28 5.59 -7.59
C PHE A 141 0.94 5.41 -9.07
N HIS A 142 0.05 4.47 -9.35
CA HIS A 142 -0.55 4.34 -10.67
C HIS A 142 -1.62 5.43 -10.84
N PRO A 143 -1.81 6.01 -12.05
CA PRO A 143 -2.85 7.03 -12.29
C PRO A 143 -4.26 6.61 -11.87
N HIS A 144 -4.57 5.31 -11.92
CA HIS A 144 -5.84 4.73 -11.45
C HIS A 144 -6.15 5.04 -9.97
N TYR A 145 -5.12 5.21 -9.14
CA TYR A 145 -5.32 5.52 -7.71
C TYR A 145 -6.13 6.80 -7.51
N HIS A 146 -5.99 7.77 -8.41
CA HIS A 146 -6.69 9.05 -8.28
C HIS A 146 -8.20 8.87 -8.46
N ALA A 147 -8.60 8.05 -9.44
CA ALA A 147 -9.99 7.70 -9.65
C ALA A 147 -10.55 6.90 -8.48
N PHE A 148 -9.80 5.91 -8.01
CA PHE A 148 -10.21 5.10 -6.86
C PHE A 148 -10.38 5.92 -5.58
N LYS A 149 -9.40 6.77 -5.24
CA LYS A 149 -9.34 7.46 -3.95
C LYS A 149 -10.16 8.75 -3.91
N TYR A 150 -10.19 9.49 -5.01
CA TYR A 150 -10.75 10.85 -5.07
C TYR A 150 -11.96 10.98 -5.99
N GLY A 151 -12.33 9.93 -6.74
CA GLY A 151 -13.44 9.98 -7.69
C GLY A 151 -13.18 10.87 -8.91
N THR A 152 -11.91 11.14 -9.23
CA THR A 152 -11.50 11.93 -10.42
C THR A 152 -11.18 11.02 -11.61
N GLU A 153 -10.80 11.60 -12.73
CA GLU A 153 -10.11 10.88 -13.79
C GLU A 153 -8.73 10.36 -13.32
N ALA A 154 -8.17 9.41 -14.09
CA ALA A 154 -6.84 8.87 -13.81
C ALA A 154 -5.78 9.99 -13.83
N GLY A 155 -5.03 10.14 -12.74
CA GLY A 155 -4.04 11.21 -12.55
C GLY A 155 -4.61 12.59 -12.18
N GLY A 156 -5.94 12.77 -12.14
CA GLY A 156 -6.60 14.07 -11.97
C GLY A 156 -6.38 14.79 -10.62
N ALA A 157 -5.86 14.08 -9.61
CA ALA A 157 -5.76 14.57 -8.23
C ALA A 157 -4.33 14.71 -7.69
N ALA A 158 -3.32 14.95 -8.54
CA ALA A 158 -1.90 14.99 -8.15
C ALA A 158 -1.58 15.83 -6.90
N LYS A 159 -2.08 17.08 -6.84
CA LYS A 159 -1.83 17.96 -5.68
C LYS A 159 -2.51 17.49 -4.38
N GLN A 160 -3.65 16.81 -4.49
CA GLN A 160 -4.31 16.25 -3.30
C GLN A 160 -3.53 15.05 -2.78
N LEU A 161 -3.07 14.17 -3.69
CA LEU A 161 -2.22 13.04 -3.33
C LEU A 161 -0.94 13.48 -2.61
N GLU A 162 -0.27 14.53 -3.11
CA GLU A 162 0.92 15.09 -2.47
C GLU A 162 0.64 15.53 -1.02
N ARG A 163 -0.41 16.32 -0.78
CA ARG A 163 -0.82 16.75 0.57
C ARG A 163 -1.15 15.58 1.49
N ASP A 164 -1.83 14.56 0.97
CA ASP A 164 -2.19 13.38 1.75
C ASP A 164 -0.93 12.59 2.15
N LEU A 165 0.06 12.49 1.27
CA LEU A 165 1.34 11.83 1.56
C LEU A 165 2.20 12.63 2.55
N GLU A 166 2.25 13.95 2.42
CA GLU A 166 2.89 14.83 3.41
C GLU A 166 2.23 14.68 4.79
N THR A 167 0.90 14.63 4.83
CA THR A 167 0.14 14.41 6.07
C THR A 167 0.43 13.03 6.64
N ALA A 168 0.36 11.97 5.82
CA ALA A 168 0.62 10.61 6.26
C ALA A 168 2.03 10.44 6.84
N THR A 169 3.05 10.94 6.12
CA THR A 169 4.46 10.84 6.54
C THR A 169 4.80 11.70 7.76
N SER A 170 4.13 12.84 7.95
CA SER A 170 4.38 13.73 9.10
C SER A 170 3.59 13.32 10.35
N ARG A 171 2.32 12.90 10.19
CA ARG A 171 1.39 12.65 11.30
C ARG A 171 1.47 11.25 11.89
N PHE A 172 2.06 10.29 11.19
CA PHE A 172 2.12 8.92 11.69
C PHE A 172 3.57 8.46 11.88
N LYS A 173 3.76 7.50 12.79
CA LYS A 173 4.96 6.65 12.83
C LYS A 173 4.54 5.25 12.43
N TYR A 174 5.16 4.73 11.38
CA TYR A 174 4.90 3.38 10.87
C TYR A 174 5.94 2.39 11.37
N SER A 175 5.52 1.16 11.65
CA SER A 175 6.41 0.07 12.06
C SER A 175 5.79 -1.30 11.80
N GLY A 176 6.55 -2.38 11.99
CA GLY A 176 6.01 -3.73 12.05
C GLY A 176 5.36 -4.22 10.75
N LEU A 177 5.90 -3.83 9.59
CA LEU A 177 5.47 -4.40 8.30
C LEU A 177 5.66 -5.92 8.31
N LYS A 178 4.60 -6.64 7.96
CA LYS A 178 4.62 -8.08 7.71
C LYS A 178 3.76 -8.41 6.50
N VAL A 179 4.39 -8.94 5.45
CA VAL A 179 3.68 -9.51 4.30
C VAL A 179 3.01 -10.80 4.74
N LEU A 180 1.72 -10.93 4.43
CA LEU A 180 0.90 -12.09 4.76
C LEU A 180 0.74 -12.98 3.53
N GLU A 181 0.53 -12.38 2.36
CA GLU A 181 0.30 -13.09 1.10
C GLU A 181 0.68 -12.21 -0.09
N ALA A 182 1.23 -12.81 -1.14
CA ALA A 182 1.35 -12.20 -2.46
C ALA A 182 0.75 -13.14 -3.51
N ALA A 183 -0.10 -12.61 -4.39
CA ALA A 183 -0.82 -13.38 -5.40
C ALA A 183 -0.79 -12.64 -6.75
N PRO A 184 -0.67 -13.35 -7.88
CA PRO A 184 -0.87 -12.74 -9.20
C PRO A 184 -2.33 -12.29 -9.37
N GLY A 185 -2.53 -11.30 -10.23
CA GLY A 185 -3.86 -10.89 -10.69
C GLY A 185 -4.32 -11.67 -11.91
N ALA A 186 -5.36 -11.17 -12.57
CA ALA A 186 -5.90 -11.80 -13.78
C ALA A 186 -4.96 -11.60 -15.00
N HIS A 187 -4.08 -10.61 -14.94
CA HIS A 187 -3.10 -10.26 -15.97
C HIS A 187 -1.67 -10.38 -15.41
N PRO A 188 -0.65 -10.72 -16.23
CA PRO A 188 0.76 -10.74 -15.78
C PRO A 188 1.27 -9.40 -15.21
N ASP A 189 0.62 -8.30 -15.58
CA ASP A 189 0.91 -6.95 -15.10
C ASP A 189 0.02 -6.52 -13.93
N GLU A 190 -0.66 -7.45 -13.28
CA GLU A 190 -1.47 -7.21 -12.09
C GLU A 190 -1.02 -8.14 -10.97
N ALA A 191 -0.89 -7.62 -9.76
CA ALA A 191 -0.57 -8.39 -8.58
C ALA A 191 -1.28 -7.83 -7.35
N PHE A 192 -1.55 -8.71 -6.39
CA PHE A 192 -2.14 -8.38 -5.11
C PHE A 192 -1.15 -8.75 -4.00
N ILE A 193 -1.07 -7.89 -2.98
CA ILE A 193 -0.26 -8.16 -1.81
C ILE A 193 -1.04 -7.80 -0.54
N THR A 194 -1.21 -8.78 0.34
CA THR A 194 -1.84 -8.64 1.63
C THR A 194 -0.77 -8.52 2.70
N PHE A 195 -0.85 -7.49 3.54
CA PHE A 195 0.13 -7.25 4.60
C PHE A 195 -0.51 -6.56 5.79
N ARG A 196 0.18 -6.62 6.93
CA ARG A 196 -0.13 -5.83 8.11
C ARG A 196 0.98 -4.85 8.43
N TYR A 197 0.63 -3.73 9.05
CA TYR A 197 1.58 -2.80 9.64
C TYR A 197 0.97 -2.12 10.87
N ASN A 198 1.85 -1.55 11.68
CA ASN A 198 1.48 -0.75 12.84
C ASN A 198 1.66 0.74 12.55
N SER A 199 0.75 1.56 13.04
CA SER A 199 0.86 3.01 13.03
C SER A 199 0.61 3.60 14.41
N VAL A 200 1.29 4.70 14.72
CA VAL A 200 1.02 5.53 15.89
C VAL A 200 0.75 6.94 15.38
N ALA A 201 -0.46 7.44 15.63
CA ALA A 201 -0.82 8.82 15.30
C ALA A 201 -0.06 9.80 16.19
N LYS A 202 0.26 10.96 15.64
CA LYS A 202 0.86 12.07 16.38
C LYS A 202 -0.17 13.18 16.53
N THR A 203 -0.45 13.56 17.77
CA THR A 203 -1.25 14.74 18.08
C THR A 203 -0.35 15.96 18.19
N ARG A 204 -0.93 17.11 17.86
CA ARG A 204 -0.27 18.40 18.09
C ARG A 204 -0.35 18.68 19.59
N ALA A 205 0.76 18.60 20.29
CA ALA A 205 0.86 19.12 21.64
C ALA A 205 1.14 20.61 21.54
N VAL A 206 0.15 21.41 21.93
CA VAL A 206 0.36 22.83 22.22
C VAL A 206 1.19 22.88 23.51
N ARG A 207 2.48 23.20 23.40
CA ARG A 207 3.34 23.47 24.55
C ARG A 207 3.63 24.97 24.68
N PRO A 208 3.89 25.47 25.90
CA PRO A 208 4.27 26.87 26.12
C PRO A 208 5.52 27.30 25.32
N THR A 209 6.39 26.35 24.97
CA THR A 209 7.66 26.59 24.25
C THR A 209 7.57 26.32 22.74
N GLY A 210 6.37 26.15 22.19
CA GLY A 210 6.13 25.93 20.77
C GLY A 210 5.28 24.69 20.46
N ASP A 211 4.80 24.62 19.22
CA ASP A 211 4.04 23.47 18.74
C ASP A 211 4.96 22.28 18.48
N SER A 212 4.68 21.15 19.13
CA SER A 212 5.37 19.88 18.88
C SER A 212 4.38 18.76 18.58
N PHE A 213 4.80 17.76 17.82
CA PHE A 213 4.00 16.55 17.58
C PHE A 213 4.44 15.46 18.56
N VAL A 214 3.52 15.01 19.41
CA VAL A 214 3.73 13.89 20.35
C VAL A 214 2.92 12.68 19.91
N ALA A 215 3.41 11.48 20.21
CA ALA A 215 2.66 10.27 19.93
C ALA A 215 1.38 10.25 20.79
N GLU A 216 0.27 9.80 20.22
CA GLU A 216 -0.91 9.47 21.01
C GLU A 216 -0.59 8.35 21.99
N THR A 217 -1.07 8.49 23.22
CA THR A 217 -0.86 7.50 24.28
C THR A 217 -2.17 7.02 24.88
N ASN A 218 -2.18 5.79 25.36
CA ASN A 218 -3.21 5.26 26.24
C ASN A 218 -3.12 5.95 27.62
N PHE A 219 -4.08 5.65 28.51
CA PHE A 219 -4.12 6.21 29.86
C PHE A 219 -2.87 5.88 30.70
N ASP A 220 -2.24 4.74 30.45
CA ASP A 220 -1.00 4.30 31.10
C ASP A 220 0.28 4.96 30.53
N GLY A 221 0.14 5.88 29.57
CA GLY A 221 1.26 6.54 28.89
C GLY A 221 1.94 5.71 27.79
N SER A 222 1.49 4.47 27.54
CA SER A 222 1.98 3.66 26.42
C SER A 222 1.49 4.24 25.09
N ALA A 223 2.28 4.11 24.02
CA ALA A 223 1.87 4.58 22.69
C ALA A 223 0.62 3.84 22.21
N LYS A 224 -0.37 4.58 21.73
CA LYS A 224 -1.60 4.03 21.14
C LYS A 224 -1.29 3.51 19.73
N VAL A 225 -1.02 2.20 19.63
CA VAL A 225 -0.70 1.54 18.36
C VAL A 225 -1.98 1.05 17.68
N SER A 226 -2.17 1.44 16.43
CA SER A 226 -3.16 0.87 15.52
C SER A 226 -2.51 -0.14 14.59
N THR A 227 -3.12 -1.30 14.41
CA THR A 227 -2.69 -2.30 13.42
C THR A 227 -3.65 -2.29 12.25
N THR A 228 -3.12 -2.11 11.05
CA THR A 228 -3.88 -2.11 9.80
C THR A 228 -3.51 -3.35 9.00
N ILE A 229 -4.51 -4.01 8.42
CA ILE A 229 -4.32 -5.05 7.41
C ILE A 229 -4.89 -4.51 6.10
N GLU A 230 -4.07 -4.57 5.07
CA GLU A 230 -4.39 -4.05 3.75
C GLU A 230 -4.10 -5.12 2.71
N ARG A 231 -5.02 -5.29 1.76
CA ARG A 231 -4.75 -5.98 0.50
C ARG A 231 -4.65 -4.92 -0.58
N SER A 232 -3.43 -4.63 -1.01
CA SER A 232 -3.17 -3.67 -2.09
C SER A 232 -3.11 -4.36 -3.43
N ARG A 233 -3.55 -3.64 -4.46
CA ARG A 233 -3.33 -4.00 -5.86
C ARG A 233 -2.20 -3.16 -6.44
N PHE A 234 -1.31 -3.82 -7.16
CA PHE A 234 -0.26 -3.20 -7.94
C PHE A 234 -0.45 -3.52 -9.42
N LEU A 235 -0.21 -2.51 -10.26
CA LEU A 235 -0.23 -2.64 -11.71
C LEU A 235 1.16 -2.34 -12.25
N ARG A 236 1.66 -3.19 -13.14
CA ARG A 236 2.89 -2.96 -13.87
C ARG A 236 2.58 -2.11 -15.09
N ASP A 237 3.23 -0.96 -15.21
CA ASP A 237 2.97 -0.03 -16.30
C ASP A 237 4.16 0.05 -17.26
N ALA A 238 3.92 -0.16 -18.55
CA ALA A 238 4.95 -0.08 -19.58
C ALA A 238 5.51 1.35 -19.72
N ALA A 239 4.69 2.39 -19.53
CA ALA A 239 5.15 3.77 -19.64
C ALA A 239 6.12 4.16 -18.51
N SER A 240 6.01 3.53 -17.34
CA SER A 240 6.98 3.62 -16.25
C SER A 240 8.26 2.79 -16.44
N GLY A 241 8.44 2.12 -17.57
CA GLY A 241 9.54 1.17 -17.79
C GLY A 241 9.31 -0.19 -17.11
N GLY A 242 8.05 -0.58 -16.93
CA GLY A 242 7.66 -1.86 -16.34
C GLY A 242 7.75 -1.89 -14.82
N GLN A 243 7.62 -0.75 -14.15
CA GLN A 243 7.60 -0.66 -12.68
C GLN A 243 6.26 -1.13 -12.12
N TRP A 244 6.28 -1.75 -10.94
CA TRP A 244 5.09 -2.02 -10.16
C TRP A 244 4.62 -0.76 -9.44
N LEU A 245 3.45 -0.25 -9.81
CA LEU A 245 2.84 0.95 -9.27
C LEU A 245 1.61 0.60 -8.43
N PHE A 246 1.44 1.28 -7.31
CA PHE A 246 0.30 1.06 -6.41
C PHE A 246 -0.97 1.65 -7.01
N ALA A 247 -2.00 0.82 -7.21
CA ALA A 247 -3.22 1.18 -7.94
C ALA A 247 -4.41 1.43 -7.04
N ASP A 248 -4.67 0.57 -6.06
CA ASP A 248 -5.74 0.68 -5.08
C ASP A 248 -5.56 -0.34 -3.96
N TYR A 249 -6.49 -0.36 -3.00
CA TYR A 249 -6.44 -1.24 -1.85
C TYR A 249 -7.81 -1.53 -1.26
N THR A 250 -7.92 -2.62 -0.54
CA THR A 250 -9.00 -2.89 0.40
C THR A 250 -8.45 -3.05 1.81
N LEU A 251 -9.11 -2.44 2.79
CA LEU A 251 -8.81 -2.70 4.19
C LEU A 251 -9.52 -3.99 4.59
N ILE A 252 -8.79 -4.87 5.27
CA ILE A 252 -9.34 -6.11 5.80
C ILE A 252 -9.66 -5.86 7.27
N ASP A 253 -10.93 -5.98 7.63
CA ASP A 253 -11.36 -5.95 9.03
C ASP A 253 -10.66 -7.07 9.79
N TYR A 254 -10.15 -6.75 10.97
CA TYR A 254 -9.42 -7.67 11.82
C TYR A 254 -10.33 -8.85 12.18
N PRO A 255 -10.13 -10.06 11.61
CA PRO A 255 -10.95 -11.19 11.98
C PRO A 255 -10.61 -11.56 13.43
N THR A 256 -11.61 -12.01 14.19
CA THR A 256 -11.45 -12.34 15.61
C THR A 256 -10.31 -13.32 15.88
N TRP A 257 -10.07 -14.29 14.98
CA TRP A 257 -8.97 -15.25 15.09
C TRP A 257 -7.56 -14.64 14.98
N MET A 258 -7.41 -13.45 14.39
CA MET A 258 -6.14 -12.72 14.39
C MET A 258 -5.94 -11.86 15.64
N GLU A 259 -7.01 -11.52 16.37
CA GLU A 259 -6.86 -10.87 17.67
C GLU A 259 -6.14 -11.81 18.64
N GLU A 260 -6.44 -13.11 18.59
CA GLU A 260 -5.73 -14.14 19.37
C GLU A 260 -4.23 -14.19 19.05
N ALA A 261 -3.86 -14.14 17.76
CA ALA A 261 -2.46 -14.12 17.33
C ALA A 261 -1.73 -12.83 17.77
N LYS A 262 -2.42 -11.68 17.73
CA LYS A 262 -1.90 -10.40 18.23
C LYS A 262 -1.70 -10.42 19.74
N GLN A 263 -2.66 -10.96 20.50
CA GLN A 263 -2.52 -11.14 21.95
C GLN A 263 -1.37 -12.12 22.27
N ALA A 264 -1.19 -13.18 21.49
CA ALA A 264 -0.05 -14.08 21.63
C ALA A 264 1.30 -13.38 21.37
N GLU A 265 1.40 -12.53 20.33
CA GLU A 265 2.60 -11.75 20.04
C GLU A 265 2.90 -10.71 21.13
N LEU A 266 1.87 -10.06 21.70
CA LEU A 266 2.00 -9.15 22.84
C LEU A 266 2.47 -9.86 24.10
N ARG A 267 1.90 -11.05 24.42
CA ARG A 267 2.36 -11.91 25.52
C ARG A 267 3.81 -12.30 25.35
N ALA A 268 4.21 -12.76 24.16
CA ALA A 268 5.59 -13.14 23.86
C ALA A 268 6.57 -11.95 24.02
N ARG A 269 6.16 -10.73 23.66
CA ARG A 269 6.97 -9.51 23.89
C ARG A 269 7.02 -9.11 25.37
N GLY A 270 5.93 -9.27 26.11
CA GLY A 270 5.87 -9.02 27.55
C GLY A 270 6.76 -10.00 28.34
N GLU A 271 6.71 -11.28 28.00
CA GLU A 271 7.55 -12.34 28.56
C GLU A 271 9.04 -12.13 28.23
N ALA A 272 9.36 -11.78 26.98
CA ALA A 272 10.73 -11.45 26.59
C ALA A 272 11.27 -10.20 27.32
N GLY A 273 10.42 -9.19 27.55
CA GLY A 273 10.78 -8.00 28.32
C GLY A 273 11.01 -8.29 29.81
N ALA A 274 10.17 -9.13 30.41
CA ALA A 274 10.31 -9.58 31.80
C ALA A 274 11.56 -10.45 32.00
N GLY A 275 11.86 -11.35 31.06
CA GLY A 275 13.06 -12.18 31.09
C GLY A 275 14.35 -11.36 30.97
N ALA A 276 14.37 -10.33 30.11
CA ALA A 276 15.51 -9.41 29.98
C ALA A 276 15.74 -8.58 31.25
N ALA A 277 14.66 -8.12 31.91
CA ALA A 277 14.75 -7.38 33.17
C ALA A 277 15.26 -8.26 34.33
N ALA A 278 14.81 -9.52 34.41
CA ALA A 278 15.28 -10.48 35.41
C ALA A 278 16.76 -10.85 35.22
N ALA A 279 17.21 -11.03 33.97
CA ALA A 279 18.61 -11.31 33.66
C ALA A 279 19.54 -10.13 33.99
N ALA A 280 19.09 -8.89 33.78
CA ALA A 280 19.86 -7.70 34.16
C ALA A 280 19.98 -7.53 35.69
N ALA A 281 18.94 -7.89 36.44
CA ALA A 281 18.96 -7.86 37.91
C ALA A 281 19.91 -8.92 38.50
N GLY A 282 19.98 -10.11 37.89
CA GLY A 282 20.86 -11.20 38.34
C GLY A 282 22.36 -11.01 38.02
N ALA A 283 22.71 -10.20 37.02
CA ALA A 283 24.10 -9.90 36.66
C ALA A 283 24.73 -8.76 37.49
N SER A 284 23.96 -8.16 38.41
CA SER A 284 24.36 -7.03 39.26
C SER A 284 24.60 -7.45 40.72
N ALA A 285 24.54 -8.75 41.03
CA ALA A 285 24.75 -9.36 42.34
C ALA A 285 25.99 -10.26 42.30
#